data_AF-A0A7V4CTE1-F1
#
_entry.id   AF-A0A7V4CTE1-F1
#
_cell.length_a   1.000
_cell.length_b   1.000
_cell.length_c   1.000
_cell.angle_alpha   90.00
_cell.angle_beta   90.00
_cell.angle_gamma   90.00
#
_symmetry.space_group_name_H-M   'P 1'
#
loop_
_entity.id
_entity.type
_entity.pdbx_description
1 polymer ?
#
loop_
_entity_poly.entity_id
_entity_poly.type
_entity_poly.pdbx_seq_one_letter_code
_entity_poly.pdbx_strand_id
1 'polypeptide(L)'
;MILTQEIKDELRKAYFEIDEDIEILTKEKRYTKNKALSHIGRISFMVEFGIIDADEAIEKLKKIQRIANLSEIEVDEAMFFA
;
A
#
# COMPACT_ATOMS: atom_id res chain seq x y z
N MET A 1 -9.45 -4.82 -17.83
CA MET A 1 -8.78 -3.61 -18.35
C MET A 1 -7.30 -3.95 -18.51
N ILE A 2 -6.68 -3.68 -19.66
CA ILE A 2 -5.23 -3.94 -19.86
C ILE A 2 -4.49 -2.62 -19.61
N LEU A 3 -3.58 -2.59 -18.64
CA LEU A 3 -2.74 -1.43 -18.35
C LEU A 3 -1.63 -1.29 -19.40
N THR A 4 -1.35 -0.06 -19.84
CA THR A 4 -0.19 0.24 -20.68
C THR A 4 1.11 0.10 -19.86
N GLN A 5 2.25 -0.08 -20.54
CA GLN A 5 3.54 -0.17 -19.85
C GLN A 5 3.87 1.11 -19.08
N GLU A 6 3.57 2.28 -19.66
CA GLU A 6 3.74 3.58 -19.01
C GLU A 6 2.98 3.68 -17.68
N ILE A 7 1.71 3.24 -17.66
CA ILE A 7 0.91 3.22 -16.42
C ILE A 7 1.51 2.23 -15.39
N LYS A 8 2.00 1.08 -15.83
CA LYS A 8 2.66 0.11 -14.94
C LYS A 8 3.92 0.69 -14.31
N ASP A 9 4.72 1.43 -15.07
CA ASP A 9 5.95 2.06 -14.59
C ASP A 9 5.64 3.17 -13.57
N GLU A 10 4.62 3.99 -13.83
CA GLU A 10 4.15 5.01 -12.88
C GLU A 10 3.63 4.40 -11.57
N LEU A 11 2.85 3.33 -11.66
CA LEU A 11 2.34 2.63 -10.48
C LEU A 11 3.47 1.95 -9.70
N ARG A 12 4.47 1.38 -10.38
CA ARG A 12 5.67 0.83 -9.72
C ARG A 12 6.49 1.92 -9.03
N LYS A 13 6.57 3.12 -9.61
CA LYS A 13 7.18 4.28 -8.93
C LYS A 13 6.37 4.66 -7.67
N ALA A 14 5.05 4.75 -7.78
CA ALA A 14 4.18 5.06 -6.66
C ALA A 14 4.30 4.04 -5.51
N TYR A 15 4.58 2.77 -5.80
CA TYR A 15 4.87 1.75 -4.78
C TYR A 15 6.05 2.11 -3.87
N PHE A 16 7.13 2.66 -4.44
CA PHE A 16 8.31 3.09 -3.68
C PHE A 16 8.04 4.37 -2.88
N GLU A 17 7.24 5.28 -3.42
CA GLU A 17 6.84 6.53 -2.76
C GLU A 17 5.98 6.30 -1.50
N ILE A 18 5.33 5.12 -1.35
CA ILE A 18 4.57 4.78 -0.14
C ILE A 18 5.45 4.83 1.12
N ASP A 19 6.71 4.40 1.04
CA ASP A 19 7.58 4.41 2.23
C ASP A 19 7.93 5.83 2.68
N GLU A 20 8.14 6.73 1.73
CA GLU A 20 8.38 8.15 1.98
C GLU A 20 7.12 8.82 2.53
N ASP A 21 5.94 8.53 1.97
CA ASP A 21 4.67 9.08 2.48
C ASP A 21 4.41 8.62 3.92
N ILE A 22 4.65 7.35 4.24
CA ILE A 22 4.56 6.82 5.61
C ILE A 22 5.51 7.59 6.55
N GLU A 23 6.76 7.80 6.14
CA GLU A 23 7.76 8.50 6.96
C GLU A 23 7.34 9.95 7.23
N ILE A 24 7.01 10.70 6.18
CA ILE A 24 6.60 12.11 6.27
C ILE A 24 5.35 12.23 7.15
N LEU A 25 4.30 11.45 6.86
CA LEU A 25 3.05 11.53 7.59
C LEU A 25 3.20 11.08 9.05
N THR A 26 4.07 10.11 9.34
CA THR A 26 4.32 9.66 10.73
C THR A 26 5.05 10.75 11.51
N LYS A 27 6.07 11.38 10.91
CA LYS A 27 6.80 12.50 11.51
C LYS A 27 5.89 13.70 11.79
N GLU A 28 4.96 13.98 10.88
CA GLU A 28 3.95 15.03 11.05
C GLU A 28 2.80 14.63 12.01
N LYS A 29 2.78 13.40 12.54
CA LYS A 29 1.67 12.83 13.32
C LYS A 29 0.32 12.84 12.58
N ARG A 30 0.37 12.70 11.25
CA ARG A 30 -0.77 12.69 10.32
C ARG A 30 -1.00 11.33 9.67
N TYR A 31 -0.19 10.33 9.99
CA TYR A 31 -0.39 8.97 9.52
C TYR A 31 -1.51 8.28 10.32
N THR A 32 -2.72 8.31 9.77
CA THR A 32 -3.94 7.76 10.39
C THR A 32 -4.24 6.36 9.89
N LYS A 33 -5.16 5.65 10.57
CA LYS A 33 -5.69 4.37 10.08
C LYS A 33 -6.22 4.47 8.65
N ASN A 34 -6.99 5.50 8.33
CA ASN A 34 -7.52 5.70 6.97
C ASN A 34 -6.42 5.82 5.91
N LYS A 35 -5.29 6.48 6.23
CA LYS A 35 -4.14 6.57 5.33
C LYS A 35 -3.47 5.21 5.14
N ALA A 36 -3.30 4.46 6.23
CA ALA A 36 -2.79 3.11 6.19
C ALA A 36 -3.65 2.17 5.33
N LEU A 37 -4.98 2.18 5.52
CA LEU A 37 -5.91 1.39 4.71
C LEU A 37 -5.85 1.78 3.22
N SER A 38 -5.71 3.08 2.92
CA SER A 38 -5.53 3.55 1.55
C SER A 38 -4.23 3.04 0.91
N HIS A 39 -3.12 2.99 1.66
CA HIS A 39 -1.88 2.38 1.16
C HIS A 39 -2.02 0.87 0.95
N ILE A 40 -2.68 0.16 1.87
CA ILE A 40 -2.95 -1.28 1.73
C ILE A 40 -3.75 -1.54 0.45
N GLY A 41 -4.82 -0.77 0.22
CA GLY A 41 -5.61 -0.91 -1.01
C GLY A 41 -4.78 -0.68 -2.27
N ARG A 42 -3.96 0.38 -2.31
CA ARG A 42 -3.06 0.64 -3.45
C ARG A 42 -2.06 -0.50 -3.68
N ILE A 43 -1.51 -1.08 -2.62
CA ILE A 43 -0.60 -2.23 -2.71
C ILE A 43 -1.34 -3.46 -3.24
N SER A 44 -2.54 -3.74 -2.73
CA SER A 44 -3.38 -4.85 -3.18
C SER A 44 -3.69 -4.75 -4.68
N PHE A 45 -4.08 -3.55 -5.13
CA PHE A 45 -4.28 -3.25 -6.56
C PHE A 45 -3.00 -3.51 -7.38
N MET A 46 -1.83 -3.08 -6.91
CA MET A 46 -0.57 -3.32 -7.63
C MET A 46 -0.22 -4.81 -7.73
N VAL A 47 -0.54 -5.61 -6.71
CA VAL A 47 -0.38 -7.08 -6.76
C VAL A 47 -1.36 -7.70 -7.76
N GLU A 48 -2.64 -7.33 -7.71
CA GLU A 48 -3.67 -7.88 -8.60
C GLU A 48 -3.35 -7.65 -10.09
N PHE A 49 -2.81 -6.48 -10.42
CA PHE A 49 -2.42 -6.13 -11.79
C PHE A 49 -1.01 -6.60 -12.18
N GLY A 50 -0.32 -7.34 -11.32
CA GLY A 50 1.03 -7.88 -11.58
C GLY A 50 2.10 -6.80 -11.75
N ILE A 51 1.96 -5.69 -11.02
CA ILE A 51 2.92 -4.58 -11.01
C ILE A 51 4.05 -4.87 -10.02
N ILE A 52 3.69 -5.49 -8.89
CA ILE A 52 4.60 -6.05 -7.88
C ILE A 52 4.15 -7.46 -7.54
N ASP A 53 5.07 -8.27 -7.00
CA ASP A 53 4.74 -9.61 -6.52
C ASP A 53 4.16 -9.56 -5.10
N ALA A 54 3.37 -10.58 -4.74
CA ALA A 54 2.81 -10.69 -3.39
C ALA A 54 3.91 -10.72 -2.31
N ASP A 55 5.02 -11.42 -2.57
CA ASP A 55 6.16 -11.49 -1.66
C ASP A 55 6.82 -10.12 -1.44
N GLU A 56 6.86 -9.29 -2.49
CA GLU A 56 7.37 -7.91 -2.40
C GLU A 56 6.48 -7.06 -1.49
N ALA A 57 5.16 -7.28 -1.52
CA ALA A 57 4.17 -6.54 -0.75
C ALA A 57 4.15 -6.88 0.76
N ILE A 58 4.45 -8.13 1.15
CA ILE A 58 4.28 -8.63 2.53
C ILE A 58 4.97 -7.74 3.57
N GLU A 59 6.25 -7.40 3.35
CA GLU A 59 7.01 -6.62 4.33
C GLU A 59 6.47 -5.19 4.47
N LYS A 60 5.97 -4.61 3.36
CA LYS A 60 5.36 -3.28 3.37
C LYS A 60 4.00 -3.29 4.08
N LEU A 61 3.17 -4.31 3.84
CA LEU A 61 1.89 -4.49 4.52
C LEU A 61 2.07 -4.65 6.04
N LYS A 62 3.03 -5.47 6.49
CA LYS A 62 3.37 -5.61 7.92
C LYS A 62 3.85 -4.30 8.53
N LYS A 63 4.67 -3.53 7.81
CA LYS A 63 5.12 -2.21 8.25
C LYS A 63 3.93 -1.26 8.46
N ILE A 64 3.02 -1.19 7.49
CA ILE A 64 1.82 -0.35 7.57
C ILE A 64 0.92 -0.77 8.74
N GLN A 65 0.64 -2.07 8.87
CA GLN A 65 -0.17 -2.64 9.95
C GLN A 65 0.39 -2.24 11.32
N ARG A 66 1.71 -2.40 11.52
CA ARG A 66 2.37 -2.07 12.78
C ARG A 66 2.33 -0.58 13.10
N ILE A 67 2.63 0.28 12.13
CA ILE A 67 2.70 1.74 12.36
C ILE A 67 1.31 2.30 12.68
N ALA A 68 0.27 1.82 12.00
CA ALA A 68 -1.10 2.31 12.20
C ALA A 68 -1.90 1.54 13.26
N ASN A 69 -1.28 0.53 13.91
CA ASN A 69 -1.90 -0.34 14.90
C ASN A 69 -3.25 -0.92 14.39
N LEU A 70 -3.19 -1.52 13.19
CA LEU A 70 -4.33 -2.17 12.55
C LEU A 70 -4.46 -3.62 13.03
N SER A 71 -5.71 -4.04 13.26
CA SER A 71 -6.06 -5.45 13.43
C SER A 71 -5.93 -6.21 12.10
N GLU A 72 -5.87 -7.54 12.16
CA GLU A 72 -5.84 -8.39 10.96
C GLU A 72 -7.09 -8.17 10.09
N ILE A 73 -8.27 -8.06 10.71
CA ILE A 73 -9.53 -7.81 10.01
C ILE A 73 -9.49 -6.50 9.21
N GLU A 74 -8.95 -5.43 9.80
CA GLU A 74 -8.81 -4.13 9.10
C GLU A 74 -7.87 -4.24 7.89
N VAL A 75 -6.81 -5.06 7.98
CA VAL A 75 -5.89 -5.29 6.85
C VAL A 75 -6.58 -6.10 5.76
N ASP A 76 -7.25 -7.18 6.12
CA ASP A 76 -7.98 -8.04 5.19
C ASP A 76 -9.03 -7.23 4.42
N GLU A 77 -9.88 -6.47 5.13
CA GLU A 77 -10.89 -5.61 4.51
C GLU A 77 -10.27 -4.64 3.49
N ALA A 78 -9.19 -3.96 3.83
CA ALA A 78 -8.53 -3.03 2.92
C ALA A 78 -7.92 -3.72 1.68
N MET A 79 -7.53 -4.99 1.77
CA MET A 79 -7.06 -5.75 0.62
C MET A 79 -8.19 -6.16 -0.34
N PHE A 80 -9.41 -6.38 0.18
CA PHE A 80 -10.57 -6.79 -0.63
C PHE A 80 -11.29 -5.64 -1.33
N PHE A 81 -11.23 -4.40 -0.80
CA PHE A 81 -11.93 -3.24 -1.36
C PHE A 81 -11.06 -2.35 -2.27
N ALA A 82 -9.90 -2.86 -2.69
CA ALA A 82 -8.95 -2.16 -3.56
C ALA A 82 -9.43 -2.00 -5.01
#